data_AF-A0A5N7CTE8-F1
#
_entry.id   AF-A0A5N7CTE8-F1
#
_cell.length_a   1.000
_cell.length_b   1.000
_cell.length_c   1.000
_cell.angle_alpha   90.00
_cell.angle_beta   90.00
_cell.angle_gamma   90.00
#
_symmetry.space_group_name_H-M   'P 1'
#
loop_
_entity.id
_entity.type
_entity.pdbx_description
1 polymer ?
#
loop_
_entity_poly.entity_id
_entity_poly.type
_entity_poly.pdbx_seq_one_letter_code
_entity_poly.pdbx_strand_id
1 'polypeptide(L)'
;MALLSKREIIESRPIGDGLNAFRDEFVSTCRSSGQMTVSNRESALQNLCICLILALKALPASRALPLVVGAHKNLFNDLSRLSSSINSNEFNLERLLPLLIAAFNTAAETTRPPCVEQTPYSCSTSMISNSHERRDDIGPVLKEELGSIYTDVLGFEEAFFGGVKDLEKAGTAIFHRSIEGDDPLYRETAGWRDWPQSAEEKQALDWLVKMVLPRKINARF
;
A
#
# COMPACT_ATOMS: atom_id res chain seq x y z
N MET A 1 -31.98 -34.85 15.76
CA MET A 1 -30.75 -34.18 16.23
C MET A 1 -30.98 -32.68 16.09
N ALA A 2 -30.83 -31.90 17.16
CA ALA A 2 -30.95 -30.45 17.07
C ALA A 2 -29.87 -29.91 16.12
N LEU A 3 -30.27 -29.09 15.14
CA LEU A 3 -29.32 -28.38 14.29
C LEU A 3 -28.64 -27.33 15.16
N LEU A 4 -27.35 -27.52 15.43
CA LEU A 4 -26.53 -26.51 16.11
C LEU A 4 -26.57 -25.21 15.31
N SER A 5 -26.69 -24.09 16.00
CA SER A 5 -26.53 -22.77 15.39
C SER A 5 -25.11 -22.61 14.85
N LYS A 6 -24.93 -21.71 13.87
CA LYS A 6 -23.60 -21.42 13.30
C LYS A 6 -22.58 -21.03 14.37
N ARG A 7 -23.02 -20.34 15.42
CA ARG A 7 -22.18 -19.91 16.54
C ARG A 7 -21.65 -21.10 17.34
N GLU A 8 -22.53 -22.02 17.73
CA GLU A 8 -22.16 -23.23 18.49
C GLU A 8 -21.22 -24.14 17.68
N ILE A 9 -21.39 -24.19 16.35
CA ILE A 9 -20.49 -24.94 15.46
C ILE A 9 -19.09 -24.31 15.45
N ILE A 10 -18.99 -22.98 15.41
CA ILE A 10 -17.69 -22.28 15.38
C ILE A 10 -17.00 -22.36 16.75
N GLU A 11 -17.74 -22.22 17.85
CA GLU A 11 -17.21 -22.35 19.21
C GLU A 11 -16.69 -23.77 19.49
N SER A 12 -17.38 -24.80 19.01
CA SER A 12 -16.94 -26.21 19.17
C SER A 12 -15.86 -26.65 18.18
N ARG A 13 -15.63 -25.88 17.10
CA ARG A 13 -14.69 -26.20 16.02
C ARG A 13 -13.97 -24.93 15.58
N PRO A 14 -12.99 -24.46 16.37
CA PRO A 14 -12.33 -23.20 16.12
C PRO A 14 -11.63 -23.18 14.75
N ILE A 15 -11.74 -22.05 14.07
CA ILE A 15 -11.19 -21.83 12.73
C ILE A 15 -9.77 -21.22 12.82
N GLY A 16 -9.51 -20.44 13.88
CA GLY A 16 -8.31 -19.60 14.06
C GLY A 16 -7.01 -20.33 13.77
N ASP A 17 -6.62 -21.30 14.61
CA ASP A 17 -5.34 -22.03 14.48
C ASP A 17 -5.23 -22.83 13.18
N GLY A 18 -6.39 -23.24 12.65
CA GLY A 18 -6.49 -23.98 11.41
C GLY A 18 -6.04 -23.20 10.16
N LEU A 19 -5.85 -21.89 10.28
CA LEU A 19 -5.36 -21.02 9.21
C LEU A 19 -3.86 -20.68 9.34
N ASN A 20 -3.13 -21.20 10.33
CA ASN A 20 -1.71 -20.84 10.55
C ASN A 20 -0.83 -21.11 9.33
N ALA A 21 -0.94 -22.29 8.71
CA ALA A 21 -0.17 -22.62 7.51
C ALA A 21 -0.44 -21.65 6.34
N PHE A 22 -1.68 -21.16 6.20
CA PHE A 22 -2.01 -20.13 5.22
C PHE A 22 -1.37 -18.79 5.60
N ARG A 23 -1.39 -18.40 6.88
CA ARG A 23 -0.78 -17.14 7.35
C ARG A 23 0.72 -17.12 7.11
N ASP A 24 1.41 -18.22 7.36
CA ASP A 24 2.85 -18.35 7.11
C ASP A 24 3.17 -18.16 5.62
N GLU A 25 2.39 -18.79 4.74
CA GLU A 25 2.51 -18.65 3.28
C GLU A 25 2.20 -17.22 2.81
N PHE A 26 1.18 -16.59 3.39
CA PHE A 26 0.81 -15.21 3.12
C PHE A 26 1.95 -14.26 3.47
N VAL A 27 2.53 -14.39 4.67
CA VAL A 27 3.68 -13.57 5.10
C VAL A 27 4.90 -13.79 4.19
N SER A 28 5.19 -15.04 3.83
CA SER A 28 6.29 -15.40 2.92
C SER A 28 6.12 -14.74 1.54
N THR A 29 4.92 -14.79 0.99
CA THR A 29 4.57 -14.18 -0.30
C THR A 29 4.71 -12.66 -0.24
N CYS A 30 4.22 -12.02 0.83
CA CYS A 30 4.34 -10.58 1.00
C CYS A 30 5.80 -10.11 1.08
N ARG A 31 6.68 -10.86 1.75
CA ARG A 31 8.13 -10.55 1.81
C ARG A 31 8.81 -10.64 0.45
N SER A 32 8.33 -11.55 -0.40
CA SER A 32 8.88 -11.79 -1.73
C SER A 32 8.35 -10.81 -2.79
N SER A 33 7.27 -10.07 -2.49
CA SER A 33 6.57 -9.19 -3.44
C SER A 33 7.43 -8.10 -4.09
N GLY A 34 8.47 -7.62 -3.38
CA GLY A 34 9.44 -6.64 -3.90
C GLY A 34 10.30 -7.13 -5.08
N GLN A 35 10.29 -8.43 -5.37
CA GLN A 35 11.10 -9.07 -6.41
C GLN A 35 10.26 -9.72 -7.52
N MET A 36 8.93 -9.57 -7.49
CA MET A 36 8.01 -10.29 -8.38
C MET A 36 7.66 -9.50 -9.65
N THR A 37 7.81 -10.14 -10.81
CA THR A 37 7.27 -9.68 -12.09
C THR A 37 5.73 -9.78 -12.12
N VAL A 38 5.07 -9.08 -13.04
CA VAL A 38 3.59 -9.06 -13.16
C VAL A 38 3.01 -10.48 -13.28
N SER A 39 3.59 -11.33 -14.14
CA SER A 39 3.14 -12.72 -14.30
C SER A 39 3.32 -13.56 -13.03
N ASN A 40 4.38 -13.31 -12.24
CA ASN A 40 4.60 -14.03 -11.00
C ASN A 40 3.57 -13.65 -9.93
N ARG A 41 3.03 -12.42 -9.96
CA ARG A 41 2.06 -11.92 -8.97
C ARG A 41 0.71 -12.61 -9.07
N GLU A 42 0.19 -12.79 -10.29
CA GLU A 42 -1.08 -13.47 -10.51
C GLU A 42 -1.00 -14.93 -10.05
N SER A 43 0.09 -15.62 -10.38
CA SER A 43 0.34 -16.99 -9.90
C SER A 43 0.47 -17.07 -8.38
N ALA A 44 1.12 -16.10 -7.74
CA ALA A 44 1.19 -16.07 -6.28
C ALA A 44 -0.16 -15.81 -5.62
N LEU A 45 -0.97 -14.92 -6.18
CA LEU A 45 -2.33 -14.69 -5.70
C LEU A 45 -3.18 -15.96 -5.85
N GLN A 46 -3.06 -16.66 -6.98
CA GLN A 46 -3.73 -17.94 -7.21
C GLN A 46 -3.32 -18.99 -6.17
N ASN A 47 -2.01 -19.12 -5.91
CA ASN A 47 -1.47 -20.02 -4.88
C ASN A 47 -2.00 -19.68 -3.48
N LEU A 48 -2.03 -18.40 -3.11
CA LEU A 48 -2.59 -17.96 -1.83
C LEU A 48 -4.08 -18.30 -1.69
N CYS A 49 -4.87 -18.13 -2.76
CA CYS A 49 -6.28 -18.51 -2.77
C CYS A 49 -6.44 -20.03 -2.58
N ILE A 50 -5.60 -20.83 -3.25
CA ILE A 50 -5.60 -22.29 -3.10
C ILE A 50 -5.22 -22.69 -1.68
N CYS A 51 -4.16 -22.11 -1.11
CA CYS A 51 -3.72 -22.37 0.26
C CYS A 51 -4.82 -22.05 1.28
N LEU A 52 -5.50 -20.91 1.14
CA LEU A 52 -6.63 -20.56 2.00
C LEU A 52 -7.76 -21.59 1.91
N ILE A 53 -8.14 -21.99 0.69
CA ILE A 53 -9.21 -22.97 0.48
C ILE A 53 -8.86 -24.33 1.07
N LEU A 54 -7.62 -24.79 0.88
CA LEU A 54 -7.14 -26.05 1.46
C LEU A 54 -7.18 -26.00 2.99
N ALA A 55 -6.70 -24.90 3.59
CA ALA A 55 -6.76 -24.69 5.03
C ALA A 55 -8.21 -24.75 5.53
N LEU A 56 -9.13 -24.01 4.91
CA LEU A 56 -10.55 -24.01 5.27
C LEU A 56 -11.21 -25.39 5.11
N LYS A 57 -10.89 -26.14 4.04
CA LYS A 57 -11.41 -27.49 3.81
C LYS A 57 -10.90 -28.51 4.83
N ALA A 58 -9.69 -28.33 5.34
CA ALA A 58 -9.13 -29.22 6.36
C ALA A 58 -9.93 -29.12 7.68
N LEU A 59 -10.56 -27.97 7.95
CA LEU A 59 -11.23 -27.72 9.22
C LEU A 59 -12.47 -28.60 9.42
N PRO A 60 -12.68 -29.12 10.64
CA PRO A 60 -13.93 -29.79 11.02
C PRO A 60 -15.17 -28.89 10.86
N ALA A 61 -15.01 -27.57 11.01
CA ALA A 61 -16.06 -26.58 10.83
C ALA A 61 -16.64 -26.59 9.40
N SER A 62 -15.80 -26.82 8.38
CA SER A 62 -16.24 -26.82 6.97
C SER A 62 -17.29 -27.88 6.64
N ARG A 63 -17.26 -29.01 7.36
CA ARG A 63 -18.21 -30.12 7.19
C ARG A 63 -19.50 -29.91 7.97
N ALA A 64 -19.46 -29.11 9.02
CA ALA A 64 -20.60 -28.85 9.89
C ALA A 64 -21.36 -27.56 9.55
N LEU A 65 -20.69 -26.54 9.02
CA LEU A 65 -21.32 -25.26 8.70
C LEU A 65 -22.31 -25.43 7.54
N PRO A 66 -23.63 -25.26 7.79
CA PRO A 66 -24.62 -25.24 6.73
C PRO A 66 -24.60 -23.87 6.04
N LEU A 67 -24.70 -23.86 4.71
CA LEU A 67 -24.89 -22.61 3.97
C LEU A 67 -26.35 -22.16 4.02
N VAL A 68 -26.58 -20.91 3.61
CA VAL A 68 -27.88 -20.22 3.51
C VAL A 68 -28.95 -21.13 2.90
N VAL A 69 -30.18 -21.00 3.41
CA VAL A 69 -31.37 -21.76 3.00
C VAL A 69 -31.49 -21.74 1.47
N GLY A 70 -31.41 -22.92 0.84
CA GLY A 70 -31.51 -23.10 -0.61
C GLY A 70 -30.20 -23.43 -1.35
N ALA A 71 -29.05 -23.47 -0.66
CA ALA A 71 -27.75 -23.84 -1.25
C ALA A 71 -27.14 -25.11 -0.63
N HIS A 72 -26.07 -25.60 -1.25
CA HIS A 72 -25.46 -26.94 -1.15
C HIS A 72 -25.17 -27.51 0.26
N LYS A 73 -24.88 -28.82 0.28
CA LYS A 73 -24.79 -29.70 1.46
C LYS A 73 -23.98 -29.16 2.65
N ASN A 74 -22.84 -28.52 2.41
CA ASN A 74 -22.00 -27.86 3.43
C ASN A 74 -20.87 -27.02 2.79
N LEU A 75 -20.23 -26.16 3.60
CA LEU A 75 -19.12 -25.28 3.18
C LEU A 75 -17.98 -26.05 2.47
N PHE A 76 -17.67 -27.28 2.88
CA PHE A 76 -16.64 -28.12 2.25
C PHE A 76 -16.89 -28.35 0.75
N ASN A 77 -18.14 -28.58 0.36
CA ASN A 77 -18.49 -28.81 -1.03
C ASN A 77 -18.34 -27.54 -1.87
N ASP A 78 -18.76 -26.39 -1.34
CA ASP A 78 -18.65 -25.11 -2.02
C ASP A 78 -17.19 -24.67 -2.21
N LEU A 79 -16.35 -24.88 -1.18
CA LEU A 79 -14.91 -24.68 -1.29
C LEU A 79 -14.27 -25.59 -2.35
N SER A 80 -14.79 -26.81 -2.53
CA SER A 80 -14.31 -27.72 -3.59
C SER A 80 -14.65 -27.20 -4.99
N ARG A 81 -15.83 -26.59 -5.16
CA ARG A 81 -16.22 -25.96 -6.42
C ARG A 81 -15.42 -24.68 -6.68
N LEU A 82 -15.25 -23.85 -5.66
CA LEU A 82 -14.42 -22.64 -5.75
C LEU A 82 -12.98 -22.97 -6.15
N SER A 83 -12.39 -24.03 -5.58
CA SER A 83 -11.07 -24.53 -6.00
C SER A 83 -11.03 -24.91 -7.48
N SER A 84 -12.07 -25.56 -8.00
CA SER A 84 -12.17 -25.88 -9.43
C SER A 84 -12.25 -24.62 -10.30
N SER A 85 -12.99 -23.60 -9.86
CA SER A 85 -13.11 -22.33 -10.58
C SER A 85 -11.81 -21.54 -10.58
N ILE A 86 -11.07 -21.50 -9.48
CA ILE A 86 -9.77 -20.82 -9.40
C ILE A 86 -8.74 -21.44 -10.36
N ASN A 87 -8.82 -22.76 -10.57
CA ASN A 87 -7.93 -23.48 -11.49
C ASN A 87 -8.32 -23.33 -12.97
N SER A 88 -9.47 -22.74 -13.30
CA SER A 88 -9.94 -22.64 -14.68
C SER A 88 -9.39 -21.42 -15.44
N ASN A 89 -8.51 -20.61 -14.85
CA ASN A 89 -7.96 -19.33 -15.36
C ASN A 89 -9.01 -18.25 -15.71
N GLU A 90 -10.30 -18.57 -15.74
CA GLU A 90 -11.41 -17.65 -16.04
C GLU A 90 -11.94 -16.93 -14.80
N PHE A 91 -11.55 -17.38 -13.60
CA PHE A 91 -12.05 -16.83 -12.36
C PHE A 91 -11.29 -15.56 -11.96
N ASN A 92 -12.02 -14.46 -11.74
CA ASN A 92 -11.42 -13.22 -11.25
C ASN A 92 -10.99 -13.37 -9.78
N LEU A 93 -9.68 -13.56 -9.56
CA LEU A 93 -9.05 -13.76 -8.26
C LEU A 93 -9.17 -12.54 -7.33
N GLU A 94 -9.29 -11.32 -7.85
CA GLU A 94 -9.41 -10.11 -7.04
C GLU A 94 -10.67 -10.11 -6.17
N ARG A 95 -11.70 -10.87 -6.57
CA ARG A 95 -12.93 -11.05 -5.76
C ARG A 95 -12.67 -11.79 -4.45
N LEU A 96 -11.58 -12.55 -4.33
CA LEU A 96 -11.21 -13.29 -3.12
C LEU A 96 -10.27 -12.51 -2.21
N LEU A 97 -9.78 -11.37 -2.68
CA LEU A 97 -8.82 -10.56 -1.96
C LEU A 97 -9.34 -10.05 -0.60
N PRO A 98 -10.60 -9.57 -0.47
CA PRO A 98 -11.17 -9.23 0.84
C PRO A 98 -11.20 -10.43 1.81
N LEU A 99 -11.40 -11.65 1.28
CA LEU A 99 -11.44 -12.87 2.08
C LEU A 99 -10.03 -13.28 2.55
N LEU A 100 -9.01 -13.13 1.70
CA LEU A 100 -7.60 -13.36 2.08
C LEU A 100 -7.18 -12.46 3.24
N ILE A 101 -7.49 -11.16 3.15
CA ILE A 101 -7.20 -10.17 4.20
C ILE A 101 -7.93 -10.54 5.50
N ALA A 102 -9.23 -10.86 5.41
CA ALA A 102 -10.00 -11.24 6.58
C ALA A 102 -9.44 -12.51 7.25
N ALA A 103 -9.12 -13.54 6.47
CA ALA A 103 -8.55 -14.79 6.96
C ALA A 103 -7.19 -14.56 7.64
N PHE A 104 -6.37 -13.66 7.11
CA PHE A 104 -5.11 -13.26 7.73
C PHE A 104 -5.34 -12.60 9.09
N ASN A 105 -6.23 -11.60 9.16
CA ASN A 105 -6.46 -10.80 10.36
C ASN A 105 -7.14 -11.55 11.52
N THR A 106 -7.77 -12.70 11.26
CA THR A 106 -8.52 -13.47 12.29
C THR A 106 -7.70 -14.03 13.46
N ALA A 107 -6.36 -13.97 13.44
CA ALA A 107 -5.51 -14.32 14.60
C ALA A 107 -4.44 -13.29 14.95
N ALA A 108 -4.37 -12.17 14.24
CA ALA A 108 -3.29 -11.20 14.40
C ALA A 108 -3.71 -10.05 15.33
N GLU A 109 -3.82 -10.32 16.63
CA GLU A 109 -3.76 -9.25 17.64
C GLU A 109 -2.32 -8.71 17.83
N THR A 110 -1.27 -9.37 17.33
CA THR A 110 0.10 -9.05 17.76
C THR A 110 1.16 -8.75 16.71
N THR A 111 0.98 -8.99 15.42
CA THR A 111 1.91 -8.42 14.42
C THR A 111 1.28 -8.39 13.03
N ARG A 112 0.83 -7.21 12.60
CA ARG A 112 0.42 -6.99 11.20
C ARG A 112 1.67 -7.04 10.32
N PRO A 113 1.73 -7.91 9.29
CA PRO A 113 2.82 -7.92 8.33
C PRO A 113 2.68 -6.71 7.39
N PRO A 114 3.78 -6.29 6.76
CA PRO A 114 3.86 -5.03 5.99
C PRO A 114 2.87 -4.92 4.82
N CYS A 115 2.24 -6.02 4.39
CA CYS A 115 1.20 -5.99 3.36
C CYS A 115 -0.14 -5.44 3.86
N VAL A 116 -0.41 -5.47 5.17
CA VAL A 116 -1.68 -5.01 5.77
C VAL A 116 -1.64 -3.53 6.13
N GLU A 117 -0.48 -2.87 5.98
CA GLU A 117 -0.35 -1.41 6.10
C GLU A 117 -0.56 -0.66 4.79
N GLN A 118 -0.84 -1.35 3.69
CA GLN A 118 -1.21 -0.66 2.47
C GLN A 118 -2.73 -0.48 2.45
N THR A 119 -3.12 0.78 2.36
CA THR A 119 -4.26 1.31 1.63
C THR A 119 -4.87 0.23 0.70
N PRO A 120 -6.22 0.08 0.65
CA PRO A 120 -6.87 -0.90 -0.24
C PRO A 120 -6.17 -0.95 -1.60
N TYR A 121 -6.05 -2.15 -2.19
CA TYR A 121 -5.31 -2.54 -3.41
C TYR A 121 -5.57 -1.71 -4.69
N SER A 122 -5.64 -0.39 -4.58
CA SER A 122 -5.44 0.57 -5.65
C SER A 122 -3.94 0.75 -5.81
N CYS A 123 -3.53 0.81 -7.08
CA CYS A 123 -2.17 0.99 -7.55
C CYS A 123 -1.35 1.86 -6.60
N SER A 124 -0.27 1.33 -6.01
CA SER A 124 0.59 2.20 -5.21
C SER A 124 1.57 2.96 -6.06
N THR A 125 1.76 4.26 -5.81
CA THR A 125 2.79 5.08 -6.46
C THR A 125 4.18 4.46 -6.25
N SER A 126 4.38 3.74 -5.15
CA SER A 126 5.58 2.94 -4.86
C SER A 126 5.85 1.79 -5.84
N MET A 127 4.86 1.37 -6.63
CA MET A 127 5.00 0.35 -7.68
C MET A 127 5.30 0.95 -9.06
N ILE A 128 5.20 2.26 -9.22
CA ILE A 128 5.58 2.95 -10.45
C ILE A 128 7.10 3.12 -10.41
N SER A 129 7.80 2.14 -10.99
CA SER A 129 9.23 2.31 -11.30
C SER A 129 9.38 3.58 -12.15
N ASN A 130 10.47 4.33 -11.97
CA ASN A 130 10.79 5.61 -12.62
C ASN A 130 10.97 5.53 -14.16
N SER A 131 10.11 4.79 -14.86
CA SER A 131 10.02 4.81 -16.32
C SER A 131 9.24 6.05 -16.76
N HIS A 132 9.85 6.82 -17.67
CA HIS A 132 9.24 8.01 -18.26
C HIS A 132 7.87 7.75 -18.91
N GLU A 133 7.58 6.50 -19.25
CA GLU A 133 6.36 6.03 -19.93
C GLU A 133 5.07 6.13 -19.10
N ARG A 134 5.14 6.32 -17.78
CA ARG A 134 3.95 6.25 -16.90
C ARG A 134 3.63 7.51 -16.12
N ARG A 135 4.28 8.65 -16.44
CA ARG A 135 4.06 9.91 -15.70
C ARG A 135 2.63 10.44 -15.83
N ASP A 136 1.97 10.20 -16.95
CA ASP A 136 0.60 10.66 -17.19
C ASP A 136 -0.43 9.93 -16.31
N ASP A 137 -0.11 8.70 -15.88
CA ASP A 137 -0.98 7.85 -15.07
C ASP A 137 -0.80 8.05 -13.55
N ILE A 138 0.18 8.86 -13.12
CA ILE A 138 0.48 9.07 -11.69
C ILE A 138 -0.63 9.87 -11.00
N GLY A 139 -1.19 10.88 -11.67
CA GLY A 139 -2.20 11.77 -11.08
C GLY A 139 -3.47 11.03 -10.61
N PRO A 140 -4.10 10.20 -11.46
CA PRO A 140 -5.24 9.38 -11.06
C PRO A 140 -4.92 8.38 -9.94
N VAL A 141 -3.74 7.76 -9.99
CA VAL A 141 -3.26 6.80 -8.99
C VAL A 141 -3.07 7.46 -7.62
N LEU A 142 -2.40 8.61 -7.56
CA LEU A 142 -2.22 9.38 -6.32
C LEU A 142 -3.55 9.83 -5.73
N LYS A 143 -4.52 10.19 -6.57
CA LYS A 143 -5.86 10.60 -6.12
C LYS A 143 -6.63 9.43 -5.50
N GLU A 144 -6.44 8.22 -6.02
CA GLU A 144 -7.04 7.01 -5.49
C GLU A 144 -6.35 6.55 -4.19
N GLU A 145 -5.01 6.65 -4.10
CA GLU A 145 -4.25 6.30 -2.91
C GLU A 145 -4.46 7.27 -1.74
N LEU A 146 -4.35 8.57 -2.00
CA LEU A 146 -4.46 9.60 -0.95
C LEU A 146 -5.91 9.91 -0.59
N GLY A 147 -6.87 9.38 -1.36
CA GLY A 147 -8.29 9.64 -1.20
C GLY A 147 -8.60 11.13 -1.32
N SER A 148 -9.08 11.73 -0.22
CA SER A 148 -9.34 13.17 -0.17
C SER A 148 -8.04 13.91 0.13
N ILE A 149 -7.42 14.51 -0.89
CA ILE A 149 -6.29 15.43 -0.71
C ILE A 149 -6.84 16.72 -0.10
N TYR A 150 -6.55 16.93 1.19
CA TYR A 150 -6.84 18.18 1.87
C TYR A 150 -5.70 19.16 1.62
N THR A 151 -5.97 20.22 0.88
CA THR A 151 -5.09 21.40 0.89
C THR A 151 -5.37 22.22 2.14
N ASP A 152 -4.38 23.00 2.59
CA ASP A 152 -4.56 23.98 3.68
C ASP A 152 -4.97 23.37 5.03
N VAL A 153 -4.38 22.22 5.37
CA VAL A 153 -4.59 21.56 6.67
C VAL A 153 -4.16 22.51 7.80
N LEU A 154 -5.14 22.99 8.57
CA LEU A 154 -4.91 23.89 9.70
C LEU A 154 -3.91 23.28 10.69
N GLY A 155 -2.84 24.01 10.97
CA GLY A 155 -1.81 23.60 11.93
C GLY A 155 -0.81 22.56 11.42
N PHE A 156 -0.81 22.23 10.12
CA PHE A 156 0.14 21.28 9.53
C PHE A 156 1.60 21.65 9.80
N GLU A 157 1.96 22.92 9.59
CA GLU A 157 3.32 23.41 9.78
C GLU A 157 3.80 23.18 11.23
N GLU A 158 3.00 23.59 12.21
CA GLU A 158 3.32 23.39 13.63
C GLU A 158 3.40 21.89 13.98
N ALA A 159 2.46 21.08 13.50
CA ALA A 159 2.41 19.65 13.81
C ALA A 159 3.60 18.86 13.24
N PHE A 160 4.07 19.23 12.04
CA PHE A 160 5.13 18.50 11.35
C PHE A 160 6.53 19.10 11.60
N PHE A 161 6.63 20.42 11.64
CA PHE A 161 7.89 21.16 11.70
C PHE A 161 8.15 21.85 13.05
N GLY A 162 7.15 22.00 13.92
CA GLY A 162 7.29 22.73 15.20
C GLY A 162 8.30 22.13 16.19
N GLY A 163 8.62 20.83 16.05
CA GLY A 163 9.68 20.17 16.83
C GLY A 163 11.10 20.56 16.40
N VAL A 164 11.28 21.19 15.24
CA VAL A 164 12.59 21.59 14.72
C VAL A 164 12.90 23.00 15.18
N LYS A 165 13.76 23.11 16.19
CA LYS A 165 14.22 24.42 16.71
C LYS A 165 14.83 25.27 15.59
N ASP A 166 14.48 26.55 15.58
CA ASP A 166 14.98 27.58 14.66
C ASP A 166 14.70 27.34 13.17
N LEU A 167 13.85 26.36 12.79
CA LEU A 167 13.55 26.07 11.39
C LEU A 167 12.86 27.25 10.69
N GLU A 168 11.84 27.83 11.31
CA GLU A 168 11.16 29.02 10.80
C GLU A 168 12.17 30.15 10.55
N LYS A 169 12.98 30.46 11.57
CA LYS A 169 14.03 31.48 11.47
C LYS A 169 15.03 31.22 10.35
N ALA A 170 15.49 29.98 10.19
CA ALA A 170 16.43 29.59 9.15
C ALA A 170 15.78 29.65 7.76
N GLY A 171 14.55 29.16 7.63
CA GLY A 171 13.75 29.20 6.42
C GLY A 171 13.50 30.64 5.95
N THR A 172 13.05 31.51 6.84
CA THR A 172 12.86 32.94 6.56
C THR A 172 14.15 33.61 6.10
N ALA A 173 15.28 33.32 6.74
CA ALA A 173 16.58 33.88 6.36
C ALA A 173 17.03 33.43 4.96
N ILE A 174 16.85 32.15 4.62
CA ILE A 174 17.17 31.62 3.28
C ILE A 174 16.23 32.22 2.23
N PHE A 175 14.93 32.35 2.54
CA PHE A 175 13.96 32.91 1.62
C PHE A 175 14.22 34.40 1.36
N HIS A 176 14.44 35.20 2.40
CA HIS A 176 14.83 36.60 2.26
C HIS A 176 16.08 36.77 1.39
N ARG A 177 17.13 35.97 1.66
CA ARG A 177 18.34 35.97 0.82
C ARG A 177 18.05 35.60 -0.64
N SER A 178 17.00 34.83 -0.91
CA SER A 178 16.63 34.39 -2.26
C SER A 178 15.86 35.47 -3.05
N ILE A 179 15.26 36.45 -2.37
CA ILE A 179 14.51 37.56 -2.98
C ILE A 179 15.26 38.90 -2.93
N GLU A 180 16.27 39.02 -2.08
CA GLU A 180 17.07 40.23 -1.90
C GLU A 180 18.24 40.35 -2.90
N GLY A 181 18.65 41.59 -3.17
CA GLY A 181 19.78 41.94 -4.04
C GLY A 181 19.38 42.29 -5.48
N ASP A 182 20.36 42.76 -6.27
CA ASP A 182 20.14 43.13 -7.68
C ASP A 182 19.88 41.91 -8.58
N ASP A 183 20.28 40.71 -8.13
CA ASP A 183 20.18 39.45 -8.87
C ASP A 183 19.44 38.33 -8.09
N PRO A 184 18.16 38.51 -7.72
CA PRO A 184 17.42 37.60 -6.84
C PRO A 184 17.20 36.22 -7.47
N LEU A 185 17.28 35.16 -6.68
CA LEU A 185 17.09 33.77 -7.11
C LEU A 185 15.61 33.43 -7.33
N TYR A 186 14.70 34.15 -6.68
CA TYR A 186 13.27 34.02 -6.87
C TYR A 186 12.67 35.37 -7.27
N ARG A 187 11.81 35.37 -8.29
CA ARG A 187 10.99 36.52 -8.69
C ARG A 187 9.54 36.06 -8.80
N GLU A 188 8.59 36.80 -8.23
CA GLU A 188 7.17 36.43 -8.27
C GLU A 188 6.64 36.19 -9.69
N THR A 189 7.13 36.96 -10.67
CA THR A 189 6.67 36.89 -12.06
C THR A 189 7.31 35.76 -12.88
N ALA A 190 8.48 35.25 -12.48
CA ALA A 190 9.27 34.29 -13.24
C ALA A 190 9.59 33.00 -12.48
N GLY A 191 9.27 32.95 -11.18
CA GLY A 191 9.59 31.85 -10.29
C GLY A 191 11.08 31.77 -9.93
N TRP A 192 11.55 30.55 -9.72
CA TRP A 192 12.94 30.25 -9.36
C TRP A 192 13.86 30.32 -10.58
N ARG A 193 14.96 31.06 -10.46
CA ARG A 193 16.00 31.14 -11.48
C ARG A 193 16.75 29.82 -11.58
N ASP A 194 17.10 29.45 -12.82
CA ASP A 194 17.84 28.23 -13.16
C ASP A 194 17.16 26.93 -12.71
N TRP A 195 15.89 26.99 -12.31
CA TRP A 195 15.13 25.79 -11.99
C TRP A 195 15.11 24.87 -13.22
N PRO A 196 15.43 23.57 -13.06
CA PRO A 196 15.56 22.67 -14.19
C PRO A 196 14.23 22.54 -14.95
N GLN A 197 14.33 22.50 -16.27
CA GLN A 197 13.15 22.34 -17.14
C GLN A 197 12.48 20.97 -16.92
N SER A 198 13.25 19.94 -16.56
CA SER A 198 12.71 18.66 -16.11
C SER A 198 12.70 18.60 -14.58
N ALA A 199 11.62 18.09 -14.01
CA ALA A 199 11.54 17.70 -12.60
C ALA A 199 12.21 16.33 -12.37
N GLU A 200 13.35 16.08 -13.04
CA GLU A 200 14.14 14.88 -12.79
C GLU A 200 14.87 15.06 -11.45
N GLU A 201 14.76 14.05 -10.58
CA GLU A 201 15.27 14.10 -9.21
C GLU A 201 16.73 14.56 -9.14
N LYS A 202 17.60 13.98 -9.98
CA LYS A 202 19.02 14.34 -10.04
C LYS A 202 19.23 15.83 -10.34
N GLN A 203 18.52 16.37 -11.33
CA GLN A 203 18.68 17.77 -11.74
C GLN A 203 18.13 18.74 -10.69
N ALA A 204 17.01 18.38 -10.06
CA ALA A 204 16.43 19.15 -8.97
C ALA A 204 17.34 19.15 -7.72
N LEU A 205 17.91 18.00 -7.37
CA LEU A 205 18.86 17.88 -6.27
C LEU A 205 20.17 18.64 -6.55
N ASP A 206 20.73 18.51 -7.74
CA ASP A 206 21.94 19.25 -8.14
C ASP A 206 21.70 20.78 -8.06
N TRP A 207 20.51 21.25 -8.47
CA TRP A 207 20.11 22.65 -8.32
C TRP A 207 19.97 23.07 -6.85
N LEU A 208 19.29 22.28 -6.01
CA LEU A 208 19.13 22.57 -4.58
C LEU A 208 20.46 22.62 -3.84
N VAL A 209 21.38 21.71 -4.15
CA VAL A 209 22.73 21.70 -3.57
C VAL A 209 23.48 22.96 -3.95
N LYS A 210 23.37 23.40 -5.22
CA LYS A 210 23.96 24.66 -5.70
C LYS A 210 23.36 25.90 -5.03
N MET A 211 22.09 25.82 -4.61
CA MET A 211 21.39 26.88 -3.88
C MET A 211 21.79 26.96 -2.40
N VAL A 212 21.88 25.81 -1.73
CA VAL A 212 22.10 25.70 -0.28
C VAL A 212 23.59 25.79 0.09
N LEU A 213 24.49 25.26 -0.74
CA LEU A 213 25.92 25.46 -0.55
C LEU A 213 26.27 26.87 -1.02
N PRO A 214 26.75 27.76 -0.13
CA PRO A 214 26.95 29.15 -0.47
C PRO A 214 27.85 29.25 -1.71
N ARG A 215 27.39 29.99 -2.72
CA ARG A 215 28.27 30.59 -3.74
C ARG A 215 29.39 31.27 -2.95
N LYS A 216 30.58 30.66 -2.93
CA LYS A 216 31.79 31.31 -2.44
C LYS A 216 31.91 32.60 -3.23
N ILE A 217 31.70 33.72 -2.55
CA ILE A 217 31.98 35.04 -3.09
C ILE A 217 33.48 35.04 -3.30
N ASN A 218 33.91 34.98 -4.56
CA ASN A 218 35.25 35.40 -4.96
C ASN A 218 35.34 36.89 -4.66
N ALA A 219 35.69 37.25 -3.44
CA ALA A 219 36.22 38.55 -3.13
C ALA A 219 37.60 38.62 -3.81
N ARG A 220 37.64 39.23 -5.00
CA ARG A 220 38.88 39.79 -5.54
C ARG A 220 39.22 41.00 -4.68
N PHE A 221 40.29 40.90 -3.90
CA PHE A 221 41.10 42.06 -3.53
C PHE A 221 42.08 42.34 -4.68
#